data_AF-A0A4Y1Q6T0-F1
#
_entry.id   AF-A0A4Y1Q6T0-F1
#
_cell.length_a   1.000
_cell.length_b   1.000
_cell.length_c   1.000
_cell.angle_alpha   90.00
_cell.angle_beta   90.00
_cell.angle_gamma   90.00
#
_symmetry.space_group_name_H-M   'P 1'
#
loop_
_entity.id
_entity.type
_entity.pdbx_description
1 polymer ?
#
loop_
_entity_poly.entity_id
_entity_poly.type
_entity_poly.pdbx_seq_one_letter_code
_entity_poly.pdbx_strand_id
1 'polypeptide(L)'
;SLIDALKPGRKGPLRCIDVAGGTGDIALRILDHARENYADRETTVEIVDINAQMLKEGFTRFKKTMYHNTPQVSFHEANAQELPPSQFKDNSY
;
A
#
# COMPACT_ATOMS: atom_id res chain seq x y z
N SER A 1 8.00 -15.27 3.96
CA SER A 1 7.53 -14.00 4.56
C SER A 1 6.09 -13.72 4.12
N LEU A 2 5.38 -12.74 4.71
CA LEU A 2 4.02 -12.34 4.28
C LEU A 2 3.95 -12.09 2.75
N ILE A 3 4.96 -11.41 2.22
CA ILE A 3 5.04 -11.04 0.80
C ILE A 3 5.17 -12.27 -0.10
N ASP A 4 5.94 -13.28 0.32
CA ASP A 4 6.13 -14.51 -0.45
C ASP A 4 4.86 -15.37 -0.52
N ALA A 5 3.97 -15.24 0.46
CA ALA A 5 2.66 -15.87 0.43
C ALA A 5 1.70 -15.13 -0.50
N LEU A 6 1.71 -13.79 -0.45
CA LEU A 6 0.86 -12.93 -1.29
C LEU A 6 1.23 -13.01 -2.78
N LYS A 7 2.52 -13.11 -3.10
CA LYS A 7 3.07 -13.09 -4.47
C LYS A 7 2.49 -11.98 -5.38
N PRO A 8 2.58 -10.70 -4.98
CA PRO A 8 2.09 -9.57 -5.77
C PRO A 8 2.60 -9.60 -7.21
N GLY A 9 1.75 -9.26 -8.19
CA GLY A 9 2.10 -9.22 -9.60
C GLY A 9 2.14 -10.58 -10.32
N ARG A 10 2.23 -11.70 -9.59
CA ARG A 10 2.37 -13.04 -10.22
C ARG A 10 1.20 -13.42 -11.14
N LYS A 11 -0.02 -13.04 -10.78
CA LYS A 11 -1.25 -13.32 -11.53
C LYS A 11 -1.83 -12.04 -12.17
N GLY A 12 -1.01 -11.00 -12.27
CA GLY A 12 -1.44 -9.65 -12.61
C GLY A 12 -1.51 -8.73 -11.39
N PRO A 13 -1.95 -7.47 -11.59
CA PRO A 13 -1.94 -6.43 -10.58
C PRO A 13 -2.84 -6.74 -9.39
N LEU A 14 -2.37 -6.42 -8.19
CA LEU A 14 -3.16 -6.48 -6.97
C LEU A 14 -3.56 -5.08 -6.50
N ARG A 15 -4.70 -4.99 -5.82
CA ARG A 15 -5.04 -3.84 -4.98
C ARG A 15 -4.91 -4.27 -3.53
N CYS A 16 -4.06 -3.60 -2.77
CA CYS A 16 -3.82 -3.94 -1.38
C CYS A 16 -4.19 -2.78 -0.46
N ILE A 17 -4.54 -3.13 0.78
CA ILE A 17 -4.71 -2.19 1.89
C ILE A 17 -3.73 -2.59 3.01
N ASP A 18 -2.91 -1.63 3.45
CA ASP A 18 -1.91 -1.80 4.52
C ASP A 18 -2.40 -1.03 5.76
N VAL A 19 -3.12 -1.74 6.63
CA VAL A 19 -3.82 -1.18 7.80
C VAL A 19 -2.88 -1.11 9.00
N ALA A 20 -2.93 0.01 9.75
CA ALA A 20 -1.93 0.37 10.77
C ALA A 20 -0.50 0.39 10.19
N GLY A 21 -0.40 0.75 8.91
CA GLY A 21 0.80 0.67 8.10
C GLY A 21 1.47 2.01 7.89
N GLY A 22 1.29 3.01 8.76
CA GLY A 22 1.56 4.41 8.44
C GLY A 22 2.98 4.74 7.93
N THR A 23 4.01 4.00 8.36
CA THR A 23 5.37 4.14 7.82
C THR A 23 5.49 3.63 6.37
N GLY A 24 4.66 2.67 5.98
CA GLY A 24 4.60 2.06 4.65
C GLY A 24 5.71 1.06 4.37
N ASP A 25 6.33 0.44 5.38
CA ASP A 25 7.38 -0.58 5.20
C ASP A 25 6.86 -1.81 4.42
N ILE A 26 5.64 -2.27 4.73
CA ILE A 26 5.02 -3.43 4.06
C ILE A 26 4.53 -3.03 2.68
N ALA A 27 3.87 -1.88 2.54
CA ALA A 27 3.49 -1.32 1.24
C ALA A 27 4.65 -1.25 0.23
N LEU A 28 5.82 -0.75 0.65
CA LEU A 28 7.01 -0.73 -0.21
C LEU A 28 7.42 -2.13 -0.65
N ARG A 29 7.46 -3.09 0.28
CA ARG A 29 7.83 -4.47 -0.03
C ARG A 29 6.85 -5.16 -0.96
N ILE A 30 5.56 -4.86 -0.88
CA ILE A 30 4.54 -5.34 -1.84
C ILE A 30 4.87 -4.82 -3.24
N LEU A 31 5.06 -3.50 -3.37
CA LEU A 31 5.29 -2.84 -4.64
C LEU A 31 6.63 -3.23 -5.27
N ASP A 32 7.69 -3.29 -4.48
CA ASP A 32 9.02 -3.71 -4.93
C ASP A 32 8.98 -5.16 -5.39
N HIS A 33 8.31 -6.05 -4.65
CA HIS A 33 8.18 -7.45 -5.04
C HIS A 33 7.44 -7.61 -6.37
N ALA A 34 6.31 -6.91 -6.56
CA ALA A 34 5.54 -6.93 -7.81
C ALA A 34 6.41 -6.46 -9.00
N ARG A 35 7.09 -5.33 -8.83
CA ARG A 35 7.96 -4.73 -9.85
C ARG A 35 9.14 -5.62 -10.20
N GLU A 36 9.88 -6.08 -9.20
CA GLU A 36 11.17 -6.74 -9.40
C GLU A 36 11.03 -8.18 -9.88
N ASN A 37 10.00 -8.90 -9.41
CA ASN A 37 9.84 -10.32 -9.74
C ASN A 37 8.93 -10.54 -10.95
N TYR A 38 8.02 -9.62 -11.22
CA TYR A 38 6.97 -9.81 -12.24
C TYR A 38 6.82 -8.62 -13.21
N ALA A 39 7.67 -7.59 -13.11
CA ALA A 39 7.60 -6.38 -13.92
C ALA A 39 6.26 -5.63 -13.82
N ASP A 40 5.49 -5.89 -12.76
CA ASP A 40 4.19 -5.27 -12.54
C ASP A 40 4.36 -3.84 -11.99
N ARG A 41 3.75 -2.88 -12.68
CA ARG A 41 3.75 -1.45 -12.34
C ARG A 41 2.35 -0.89 -12.05
N GLU A 42 1.37 -1.77 -11.96
CA GLU A 42 -0.03 -1.44 -11.78
C GLU A 42 -0.57 -1.89 -10.42
N THR A 43 0.14 -2.77 -9.69
CA THR A 43 -0.19 -3.06 -8.29
C THR A 43 -0.22 -1.76 -7.48
N THR A 44 -1.28 -1.59 -6.69
CA THR A 44 -1.50 -0.42 -5.84
C THR A 44 -1.61 -0.82 -4.37
N VAL A 45 -1.18 0.07 -3.47
CA VAL A 45 -1.32 -0.10 -2.02
C VAL A 45 -1.88 1.17 -1.40
N GLU A 46 -2.99 1.04 -0.68
CA GLU A 46 -3.56 2.08 0.16
C GLU A 46 -3.03 1.94 1.58
N ILE A 47 -2.26 2.93 2.04
CA ILE A 47 -1.63 2.93 3.36
C ILE A 47 -2.58 3.63 4.34
N VAL A 48 -3.01 2.91 5.37
CA VAL A 48 -4.01 3.39 6.32
C VAL A 48 -3.45 3.36 7.73
N ASP A 49 -3.56 4.48 8.44
CA ASP A 49 -3.18 4.57 9.84
C ASP A 49 -4.05 5.60 10.55
N ILE A 50 -4.31 5.44 11.84
CA ILE A 50 -5.03 6.44 12.63
C ILE A 50 -4.10 7.58 13.09
N ASN A 51 -2.79 7.33 13.09
CA ASN A 51 -1.80 8.28 13.54
C ASN A 51 -1.21 9.06 12.36
N ALA A 52 -1.62 10.33 12.23
CA ALA A 52 -1.11 11.26 11.22
C ALA A 52 0.42 11.39 11.20
N GLN A 53 1.10 11.25 12.35
CA GLN A 53 2.55 11.32 12.42
C GLN A 53 3.22 10.13 11.71
N MET A 54 2.65 8.93 11.85
CA MET A 54 3.12 7.74 11.14
C MET A 54 2.96 7.91 9.63
N LEU A 55 1.80 8.41 9.18
CA LEU A 55 1.55 8.71 7.77
C LEU A 55 2.52 9.75 7.22
N LYS A 56 2.86 10.78 8.01
CA LYS A 56 3.85 11.79 7.62
C LYS A 56 5.24 11.19 7.43
N GLU A 57 5.64 10.26 8.30
CA GLU A 57 6.88 9.51 8.17
C GLU A 57 6.87 8.64 6.92
N GLY A 58 5.79 7.91 6.67
CA GLY A 58 5.62 7.12 5.46
C GLY A 58 5.65 7.97 4.19
N PHE A 59 4.93 9.09 4.16
CA PHE A 59 4.97 10.03 3.03
C PHE A 59 6.39 10.54 2.79
N THR A 60 7.13 10.89 3.84
CA THR A 60 8.53 11.32 3.76
C THR A 60 9.46 10.22 3.26
N ARG A 61 9.19 8.96 3.63
CA ARG A 61 9.90 7.80 3.09
C ARG A 61 9.62 7.63 1.60
N PHE A 62 8.34 7.65 1.21
CA PHE A 62 7.93 7.44 -0.17
C PHE A 62 8.49 8.49 -1.11
N LYS A 63 8.68 9.75 -0.68
CA LYS A 63 9.42 10.79 -1.43
C LYS A 63 10.79 10.37 -1.95
N LYS A 64 11.44 9.40 -1.31
CA LYS A 64 12.77 8.89 -1.69
C LYS A 64 12.70 7.67 -2.61
N THR A 65 11.50 7.27 -3.03
CA THR A 65 11.23 6.09 -3.83
C THR A 65 10.64 6.47 -5.18
N MET A 66 10.67 5.54 -6.13
CA MET A 66 10.06 5.73 -7.44
C MET A 66 8.52 5.75 -7.42
N TYR A 67 7.90 5.37 -6.30
CA TYR A 67 6.44 5.34 -6.14
C TYR A 67 5.87 6.69 -5.71
N HIS A 68 6.71 7.65 -5.34
CA HIS A 68 6.27 9.01 -5.01
C HIS A 68 5.51 9.65 -6.17
N ASN A 69 4.38 10.29 -5.87
CA ASN A 69 3.51 10.94 -6.85
C ASN A 69 3.07 10.01 -8.00
N THR A 70 2.93 8.71 -7.73
CA THR A 70 2.34 7.75 -8.67
C THR A 70 0.95 7.32 -8.20
N PRO A 71 0.08 6.83 -9.10
CA PRO A 71 -1.19 6.22 -8.70
C PRO A 71 -1.06 4.93 -7.90
N GLN A 72 0.15 4.37 -7.75
CA GLN A 72 0.36 3.11 -7.07
C GLN A 72 0.20 3.22 -5.55
N VAL A 73 0.25 4.43 -4.98
CA VAL A 73 0.20 4.62 -3.52
C VAL A 73 -0.67 5.79 -3.13
N SER A 74 -1.49 5.57 -2.11
CA SER A 74 -2.26 6.60 -1.41
C SER A 74 -2.08 6.43 0.10
N PHE A 75 -2.22 7.54 0.83
CA PHE A 75 -2.16 7.60 2.29
C PHE A 75 -3.49 8.09 2.82
N HIS A 76 -4.04 7.39 3.81
CA HIS A 76 -5.33 7.69 4.40
C HIS A 76 -5.26 7.65 5.91
N GLU A 77 -5.66 8.75 6.54
CA GLU A 77 -5.88 8.79 7.99
C GLU A 77 -7.25 8.20 8.29
N ALA A 78 -7.28 7.00 8.88
CA ALA A 78 -8.55 6.33 9.21
C ALA A 78 -8.40 5.32 10.34
N ASN A 79 -9.50 5.10 11.07
CA ASN A 79 -9.60 4.03 12.04
C ASN A 79 -9.79 2.68 11.33
N ALA A 80 -8.81 1.79 11.53
CA ALA A 80 -8.78 0.42 11.02
C ALA A 80 -10.02 -0.43 11.37
N GLN A 81 -10.70 -0.12 12.47
CA GLN A 81 -11.89 -0.86 12.91
C GLN A 81 -13.16 -0.40 12.20
N GLU A 82 -13.16 0.81 11.63
CA GLU A 82 -14.34 1.42 11.01
C GLU A 82 -14.34 1.26 9.49
N LEU A 83 -13.17 1.45 8.82
CA LEU A 83 -12.95 1.32 7.37
C LEU A 83 -14.23 1.57 6.53
N PRO A 84 -14.70 2.83 6.47
CA PRO A 84 -16.04 3.11 5.95
C PRO A 84 -16.17 2.73 4.46
N PRO A 85 -17.26 2.07 4.04
CA PRO A 85 -17.48 1.64 2.65
C PRO A 85 -17.48 2.77 1.61
N SER A 86 -17.73 4.01 2.05
CA SER A 86 -17.65 5.20 1.21
C SER A 86 -16.22 5.49 0.73
N GLN A 87 -15.22 5.06 1.50
CA GLN A 87 -13.80 5.23 1.21
C GLN A 87 -13.14 3.92 0.77
N PHE A 88 -13.39 2.83 1.50
CA PHE A 88 -12.82 1.51 1.25
C PHE A 88 -13.92 0.56 0.78
N LYS A 89 -14.03 0.33 -0.53
CA LYS A 89 -15.15 -0.43 -1.09
C LYS A 89 -15.05 -1.92 -0.74
N ASP A 90 -16.20 -2.52 -0.43
CA ASP A 90 -16.28 -3.96 -0.24
C ASP A 90 -15.89 -4.71 -1.51
N ASN A 91 -15.17 -5.84 -1.34
CA ASN A 91 -14.71 -6.71 -2.42
C ASN A 91 -13.82 -6.02 -3.49
N SER A 92 -13.16 -4.91 -3.16
CA SER A 92 -12.26 -4.21 -4.10
C SER A 92 -10.76 -4.50 -3.93
N TYR A 93 -10.40 -5.24 -2.88
CA TYR A 93 -9.03 -5.61 -2.48
C TYR A 93 -8.81 -7.12 -2.56
#